data_AF-X0W8W1-F1
#
_entry.id   AF-X0W8W1-F1
#
_cell.length_a   1.000
_cell.length_b   1.000
_cell.length_c   1.000
_cell.angle_alpha   90.00
_cell.angle_beta   90.00
_cell.angle_gamma   90.00
#
_symmetry.space_group_name_H-M   'P 1'
#
loop_
_entity.id
_entity.type
_entity.pdbx_description
1 polymer ?
#
loop_
_entity_poly.entity_id
_entity_poly.type
_entity_poly.pdbx_seq_one_letter_code
_entity_poly.pdbx_strand_id
1 'polypeptide(L)'
;PRVNTTVSQSGDGDSTALDIKGAWSFNTHGRWVGTVVLRRRENSSSSDDWEDYRTFESDNDRNVQLSGTEESDNVEFRISATISSGDFSGDITINNSIQKGIVKVDSVTNATSAEVTVLVSLASTNATRRWAEGAWSDYRGYPSSITFMDDRCIYGGASIIPAQVV
;
A
#
# COMPACT_ATOMS: atom_id res chain seq x y z
N PRO A 1 2.76 -4.79 -10.60
CA PRO A 1 1.81 -5.58 -9.80
C PRO A 1 2.59 -6.37 -8.76
N ARG A 2 2.29 -6.12 -7.49
CA ARG A 2 2.84 -6.96 -6.43
C ARG A 2 2.29 -8.38 -6.63
N VAL A 3 3.14 -9.39 -6.50
CA VAL A 3 2.71 -10.80 -6.44
C VAL A 3 1.83 -10.96 -5.19
N ASN A 4 0.92 -11.94 -5.17
CA ASN A 4 0.09 -12.27 -4.00
C ASN A 4 0.88 -12.11 -2.71
N THR A 5 0.42 -11.21 -1.84
CA THR A 5 1.07 -10.92 -0.57
C THR A 5 0.12 -11.31 0.54
N THR A 6 0.66 -12.04 1.52
CA THR A 6 -0.06 -12.49 2.70
C THR A 6 0.68 -12.02 3.95
N VAL A 7 -0.06 -11.51 4.93
CA VAL A 7 0.41 -11.37 6.30
C VAL A 7 -0.39 -12.31 7.18
N SER A 8 0.25 -12.87 8.20
CA SER A 8 -0.39 -13.80 9.12
C SER A 8 -0.10 -13.43 10.57
N GLN A 9 -1.02 -13.80 11.46
CA GLN A 9 -0.87 -13.70 12.90
C GLN A 9 -1.27 -15.03 13.54
N SER A 10 -0.49 -15.49 14.51
CA SER A 10 -0.79 -16.69 15.29
C SER A 10 -0.74 -16.37 16.78
N GLY A 11 -1.68 -16.91 17.54
CA GLY A 11 -1.85 -16.58 18.95
C GLY A 11 -2.19 -15.10 19.18
N ASP A 12 -1.82 -14.59 20.36
CA ASP A 12 -2.10 -13.23 20.80
C ASP A 12 -1.14 -12.21 20.13
N GLY A 13 -1.64 -11.01 19.81
CA GLY A 13 -0.86 -9.90 19.29
C GLY A 13 -1.29 -9.39 17.91
N ASP A 14 -0.47 -8.50 17.37
CA ASP A 14 -0.72 -7.81 16.09
C ASP A 14 0.13 -8.41 14.96
N SER A 15 -0.45 -8.54 13.77
CA SER A 15 0.32 -8.80 12.55
C SER A 15 1.11 -7.58 12.12
N THR A 16 2.08 -7.78 11.21
CA THR A 16 2.60 -6.67 10.39
C THR A 16 1.48 -6.03 9.60
N ALA A 17 1.57 -4.72 9.37
CA ALA A 17 0.67 -4.00 8.49
C ALA A 17 0.84 -4.45 7.03
N LEU A 18 -0.26 -4.46 6.30
CA LEU A 18 -0.30 -4.76 4.88
C LEU A 18 -1.03 -3.63 4.14
N ASP A 19 -0.33 -2.95 3.25
CA ASP A 19 -0.95 -1.99 2.32
C ASP A 19 -1.90 -2.72 1.37
N ILE A 20 -3.16 -2.31 1.36
CA ILE A 20 -4.23 -2.92 0.56
C ILE A 20 -4.77 -1.91 -0.45
N LYS A 21 -4.74 -2.29 -1.73
CA LYS A 21 -5.52 -1.66 -2.80
C LYS A 21 -6.00 -2.75 -3.75
N GLY A 22 -7.30 -2.82 -3.97
CA GLY A 22 -7.99 -3.87 -4.71
C GLY A 22 -8.54 -4.99 -3.81
N ALA A 23 -8.73 -6.16 -4.41
CA ALA A 23 -9.37 -7.29 -3.76
C ALA A 23 -8.48 -7.96 -2.71
N TRP A 24 -9.05 -8.21 -1.53
CA TRP A 24 -8.41 -8.85 -0.40
C TRP A 24 -9.31 -9.88 0.27
N SER A 25 -8.70 -10.82 0.99
CA SER A 25 -9.38 -11.82 1.82
C SER A 25 -8.74 -11.92 3.20
N PHE A 26 -9.56 -12.10 4.22
CA PHE A 26 -9.17 -12.40 5.59
C PHE A 26 -9.78 -13.75 6.00
N ASN A 27 -8.95 -14.64 6.53
CA ASN A 27 -9.39 -15.94 7.02
C ASN A 27 -8.82 -16.20 8.41
N THR A 28 -9.61 -16.84 9.27
CA THR A 28 -9.12 -17.41 10.53
C THR A 28 -9.17 -18.94 10.47
N HIS A 29 -8.29 -19.56 11.24
CA HIS A 29 -8.09 -21.00 11.29
C HIS A 29 -7.91 -21.46 12.73
N GLY A 30 -7.98 -22.78 12.89
CA GLY A 30 -7.78 -23.43 14.18
C GLY A 30 -9.03 -23.40 15.06
N ARG A 31 -8.79 -23.47 16.36
CA ARG A 31 -9.79 -23.55 17.43
C ARG A 31 -9.40 -22.56 18.50
N TRP A 32 -10.13 -21.47 18.63
CA TRP A 32 -9.72 -20.32 19.43
C TRP A 32 -10.89 -19.72 20.19
N VAL A 33 -10.60 -19.26 21.41
CA VAL A 33 -11.48 -18.43 22.24
C VAL A 33 -10.84 -17.06 22.38
N GLY A 34 -11.55 -16.01 22.01
CA GLY A 34 -11.04 -14.65 22.13
C GLY A 34 -11.70 -13.68 21.14
N THR A 35 -11.05 -12.53 20.98
CA THR A 35 -11.50 -11.42 20.13
C THR A 35 -10.41 -11.11 19.11
N VAL A 36 -10.77 -11.06 17.84
CA VAL A 36 -9.90 -10.73 16.72
C VAL A 36 -10.49 -9.53 16.01
N VAL A 37 -9.70 -8.48 15.88
CA VAL A 37 -10.06 -7.24 15.20
C VAL A 37 -9.24 -7.10 13.93
N LEU A 38 -9.93 -6.92 12.81
CA LEU A 38 -9.31 -6.42 11.60
C LEU A 38 -9.24 -4.90 11.73
N ARG A 39 -8.03 -4.35 11.85
CA ARG A 39 -7.80 -2.91 11.96
C ARG A 39 -7.40 -2.33 10.62
N ARG A 40 -7.84 -1.10 10.37
CA ARG A 40 -7.59 -0.33 9.15
C ARG A 40 -6.96 1.00 9.52
N ARG A 41 -6.21 1.61 8.60
CA ARG A 41 -5.86 3.03 8.68
C ARG A 41 -5.65 3.60 7.29
N GLU A 42 -5.87 4.90 7.15
CA GLU A 42 -5.57 5.64 5.93
C GLU A 42 -4.42 6.60 6.18
N ASN A 43 -3.50 6.72 5.23
CA ASN A 43 -2.38 7.67 5.26
C ASN A 43 -1.63 7.61 6.59
N SER A 44 -0.72 6.64 6.73
CA SER A 44 0.11 6.38 7.91
C SER A 44 0.80 7.65 8.46
N SER A 45 0.08 8.43 9.25
CA SER A 45 0.52 9.73 9.77
C SER A 45 1.20 9.55 11.12
N SER A 46 0.76 8.54 11.89
CA SER A 46 1.39 8.08 13.11
C SER A 46 1.37 6.54 13.21
N SER A 47 2.15 5.99 14.15
CA SER A 47 2.16 4.55 14.41
C SER A 47 0.85 4.01 15.00
N ASP A 48 -0.01 4.89 15.54
CA ASP A 48 -1.16 4.54 16.38
C ASP A 48 -2.54 4.93 15.80
N ASP A 49 -2.57 5.45 14.56
CA ASP A 49 -3.80 5.89 13.90
C ASP A 49 -4.65 4.73 13.34
N TRP A 50 -4.91 3.69 14.14
CA TRP A 50 -5.70 2.54 13.71
C TRP A 50 -7.17 2.67 14.09
N GLU A 51 -8.05 2.42 13.13
CA GLU A 51 -9.49 2.24 13.37
C GLU A 51 -9.85 0.75 13.38
N ASP A 52 -10.76 0.37 14.27
CA ASP A 52 -11.34 -0.97 14.28
C ASP A 52 -12.32 -1.08 13.10
N TYR A 53 -11.92 -1.78 12.05
CA TYR A 53 -12.74 -1.95 10.85
C TYR A 53 -13.81 -3.01 11.05
N ARG A 54 -13.43 -4.17 11.60
CA ARG A 54 -14.36 -5.24 12.00
C ARG A 54 -13.84 -6.04 13.18
N THR A 55 -14.76 -6.43 14.06
CA THR A 55 -14.46 -7.24 15.26
C THR A 55 -15.14 -8.60 15.16
N PHE A 56 -14.42 -9.64 15.53
CA PHE A 56 -14.86 -11.03 15.53
C PHE A 56 -14.54 -11.68 16.86
N GLU A 57 -15.52 -12.33 17.46
CA GLU A 57 -15.32 -13.11 18.68
C GLU A 57 -15.53 -14.60 18.40
N SER A 58 -14.88 -15.48 19.14
CA SER A 58 -15.10 -16.92 19.07
C SER A 58 -15.03 -17.48 20.48
N ASP A 59 -15.86 -18.49 20.77
CA ASP A 59 -15.76 -19.32 21.97
C ASP A 59 -15.48 -20.77 21.56
N ASN A 60 -14.44 -20.94 20.72
CA ASN A 60 -14.06 -22.21 20.12
C ASN A 60 -15.15 -22.82 19.22
N ASP A 61 -15.98 -21.98 18.59
CA ASP A 61 -17.19 -22.38 17.88
C ASP A 61 -17.18 -22.00 16.39
N ARG A 62 -16.29 -21.11 15.94
CA ARG A 62 -16.25 -20.68 14.54
C ARG A 62 -14.88 -20.25 14.03
N ASN A 63 -14.79 -20.22 12.70
CA ASN A 63 -13.77 -19.50 11.95
C ASN A 63 -14.43 -18.49 11.01
N VAL A 64 -13.71 -17.43 10.69
CA VAL A 64 -14.18 -16.31 9.87
C VAL A 64 -13.54 -16.38 8.50
N GLN A 65 -14.35 -16.17 7.47
CA GLN A 65 -13.90 -15.90 6.11
C GLN A 65 -14.55 -14.60 5.66
N LEU A 66 -13.73 -13.63 5.28
CA LEU A 66 -14.17 -12.32 4.83
C LEU A 66 -13.39 -11.94 3.58
N SER A 67 -14.06 -11.31 2.62
CA SER A 67 -13.41 -10.70 1.47
C SER A 67 -13.95 -9.31 1.24
N GLY A 68 -13.12 -8.45 0.67
CA GLY A 68 -13.49 -7.08 0.34
C GLY A 68 -12.68 -6.55 -0.84
N THR A 69 -13.02 -5.33 -1.26
CA THR A 69 -12.21 -4.56 -2.21
C THR A 69 -11.97 -3.19 -1.59
N GLU A 70 -10.72 -2.78 -1.52
CA GLU A 70 -10.32 -1.45 -1.06
C GLU A 70 -9.97 -0.60 -2.28
N GLU A 71 -10.71 0.49 -2.50
CA GLU A 71 -10.54 1.35 -3.67
C GLU A 71 -9.61 2.53 -3.38
N SER A 72 -9.49 2.91 -2.11
CA SER A 72 -8.67 4.04 -1.69
C SER A 72 -7.17 3.73 -1.79
N ASP A 73 -6.39 4.77 -2.06
CA ASP A 73 -4.93 4.70 -2.00
C ASP A 73 -4.43 4.79 -0.54
N ASN A 74 -3.25 4.22 -0.28
CA ASN A 74 -2.56 4.30 1.02
C ASN A 74 -3.38 3.82 2.22
N VAL A 75 -4.14 2.73 2.03
CA VAL A 75 -4.85 2.07 3.13
C VAL A 75 -4.05 0.86 3.59
N GLU A 76 -3.87 0.74 4.90
CA GLU A 76 -3.23 -0.40 5.53
C GLU A 76 -4.22 -1.18 6.38
N PHE A 77 -4.05 -2.51 6.38
CA PHE A 77 -4.78 -3.41 7.26
C PHE A 77 -3.81 -4.22 8.12
N ARG A 78 -4.25 -4.59 9.32
CA ARG A 78 -3.57 -5.57 10.16
C ARG A 78 -4.56 -6.41 10.97
N ILE A 79 -4.12 -7.59 11.36
CA ILE A 79 -4.83 -8.43 12.34
C ILE A 79 -4.39 -7.98 13.72
N SER A 80 -5.34 -7.79 14.63
CA SER A 80 -5.10 -7.58 16.07
C SER A 80 -5.87 -8.64 16.83
N ALA A 81 -5.17 -9.58 17.45
CA ALA A 81 -5.76 -10.74 18.10
C ALA A 81 -5.55 -10.70 19.61
N THR A 82 -6.64 -10.86 20.37
CA THR A 82 -6.62 -11.09 21.81
C THR A 82 -7.16 -12.48 22.08
N ILE A 83 -6.27 -13.43 22.34
CA ILE A 83 -6.62 -14.86 22.41
C ILE A 83 -6.58 -15.33 23.86
N SER A 84 -7.74 -15.74 24.37
CA SER A 84 -7.89 -16.23 25.75
C SER A 84 -7.53 -17.70 25.88
N SER A 85 -7.82 -18.53 24.87
CA SER A 85 -7.35 -19.92 24.82
C SER A 85 -7.41 -20.50 23.40
N GLY A 86 -6.71 -21.62 23.18
CA GLY A 86 -6.68 -22.34 21.90
C GLY A 86 -5.62 -21.86 20.92
N ASP A 87 -5.67 -22.40 19.71
CA ASP A 87 -4.69 -22.21 18.65
C ASP A 87 -5.29 -21.34 17.54
N PHE A 88 -5.20 -20.02 17.72
CA PHE A 88 -5.59 -19.06 16.68
C PHE A 88 -4.52 -18.93 15.61
N SER A 89 -4.94 -18.92 14.35
CA SER A 89 -4.15 -18.38 13.24
C SER A 89 -5.05 -17.62 12.29
N GLY A 90 -4.61 -16.47 11.80
CA GLY A 90 -5.32 -15.69 10.80
C GLY A 90 -4.40 -15.15 9.72
N ASP A 91 -4.94 -14.96 8.52
CA ASP A 91 -4.22 -14.40 7.39
C ASP A 91 -5.03 -13.32 6.66
N ILE A 92 -4.35 -12.29 6.19
CA ILE A 92 -4.87 -11.32 5.23
C ILE A 92 -4.07 -11.47 3.94
N THR A 93 -4.75 -11.70 2.83
CA THR A 93 -4.14 -11.92 1.51
C THR A 93 -4.69 -10.92 0.51
N ILE A 94 -3.79 -10.35 -0.31
CA ILE A 94 -4.14 -9.52 -1.47
C ILE A 94 -3.70 -10.24 -2.74
N ASN A 95 -4.61 -10.35 -3.70
CA ASN A 95 -4.35 -11.05 -4.96
C ASN A 95 -3.65 -10.17 -6.01
N ASN A 96 -3.98 -8.88 -6.07
CA ASN A 96 -3.31 -7.95 -6.97
C ASN A 96 -3.50 -6.52 -6.50
N SER A 97 -2.39 -5.86 -6.18
CA SER A 97 -2.35 -4.43 -5.87
C SER A 97 -1.34 -3.73 -6.79
N ILE A 98 -1.75 -2.60 -7.35
CA ILE A 98 -0.86 -1.63 -7.97
C ILE A 98 -0.78 -0.43 -7.04
N GLN A 99 0.23 -0.44 -6.19
CA GLN A 99 0.61 0.71 -5.37
C GLN A 99 1.58 1.58 -6.17
N LYS A 100 1.29 2.88 -6.20
CA LYS A 100 2.17 3.90 -6.76
C LYS A 100 2.86 4.59 -5.60
N GLY A 101 4.18 4.62 -5.62
CA GLY A 101 4.97 5.48 -4.75
C GLY A 101 5.59 6.60 -5.55
N ILE A 102 5.98 7.68 -4.86
CA ILE A 102 6.62 8.84 -5.47
C ILE A 102 7.85 9.15 -4.62
N VAL A 103 8.99 9.23 -5.29
CA VAL A 103 10.25 9.66 -4.68
C VAL A 103 10.78 10.87 -5.40
N LYS A 104 11.39 11.78 -4.65
CA LYS A 104 12.18 12.88 -5.17
C LYS A 104 13.63 12.47 -5.16
N VAL A 105 14.31 12.56 -6.30
CA VAL A 105 15.77 12.37 -6.35
C VAL A 105 16.44 13.65 -5.86
N ASP A 106 17.25 13.53 -4.79
CA ASP A 106 17.95 14.65 -4.17
C ASP A 106 19.38 14.78 -4.70
N SER A 107 20.08 13.65 -4.88
CA SER A 107 21.43 13.61 -5.45
C SER A 107 21.68 12.31 -6.21
N VAL A 108 22.51 12.34 -7.26
CA VAL A 108 22.94 11.14 -7.99
C VAL A 108 24.35 10.79 -7.53
N THR A 109 24.50 9.65 -6.85
CA THR A 109 25.77 9.20 -6.28
C THR A 109 26.68 8.60 -7.35
N ASN A 110 26.13 7.78 -8.26
CA ASN A 110 26.83 7.19 -9.41
C ASN A 110 25.84 6.73 -10.50
N ALA A 111 26.34 6.03 -11.51
CA ALA A 111 25.54 5.57 -12.66
C ALA A 111 24.36 4.65 -12.31
N THR A 112 24.33 4.06 -11.12
CA THR A 112 23.30 3.09 -10.70
C THR A 112 22.68 3.39 -9.33
N SER A 113 23.05 4.48 -8.66
CA SER A 113 22.50 4.84 -7.34
C SER A 113 22.30 6.34 -7.16
N ALA A 114 21.22 6.68 -6.45
CA ALA A 114 20.85 8.05 -6.11
C ALA A 114 20.27 8.09 -4.70
N GLU A 115 20.43 9.23 -4.02
CA GLU A 115 19.75 9.53 -2.77
C GLU A 115 18.38 10.12 -3.07
N VAL A 116 17.37 9.65 -2.35
CA VAL A 116 15.98 10.03 -2.61
C VAL A 116 15.22 10.30 -1.32
N THR A 117 14.30 11.27 -1.39
CA THR A 117 13.27 11.51 -0.37
C THR A 117 11.97 10.84 -0.81
N VAL A 118 11.37 10.03 0.06
CA VAL A 118 10.07 9.38 -0.21
C VAL A 118 8.95 10.40 0.05
N LEU A 119 8.24 10.79 -1.00
CA LEU A 119 7.10 11.70 -0.93
C LEU A 119 5.78 10.94 -0.75
N VAL A 120 5.67 9.79 -1.42
CA VAL A 120 4.58 8.83 -1.24
C VAL A 120 5.22 7.45 -1.07
N SER A 121 4.84 6.75 -0.01
CA SER A 121 5.40 5.46 0.38
C SER A 121 5.50 4.50 -0.79
N LEU A 122 6.67 3.88 -0.94
CA LEU A 122 6.89 2.81 -1.90
C LEU A 122 6.31 1.51 -1.32
N ALA A 123 5.65 0.73 -2.17
CA ALA A 123 5.15 -0.60 -1.80
C ALA A 123 6.24 -1.60 -1.38
N SER A 124 7.46 -1.39 -1.86
CA SER A 124 8.62 -2.26 -1.62
C SER A 124 9.90 -1.53 -2.00
N THR A 125 11.00 -1.88 -1.34
CA THR A 125 12.37 -1.48 -1.70
C THR A 125 13.03 -2.44 -2.69
N ASN A 126 12.35 -3.52 -3.10
CA ASN A 126 12.85 -4.43 -4.10
C ASN A 126 12.92 -3.77 -5.48
N ALA A 127 13.85 -4.22 -6.31
CA ALA A 127 14.01 -3.71 -7.67
C ALA A 127 12.71 -3.82 -8.48
N THR A 128 12.28 -2.71 -9.08
CA THR A 128 11.10 -2.65 -9.95
C THR A 128 11.49 -2.24 -11.37
N ARG A 129 10.89 -2.90 -12.36
CA ARG A 129 10.98 -2.48 -13.77
C ARG A 129 9.94 -1.40 -14.12
N ARG A 130 8.97 -1.16 -13.24
CA ARG A 130 7.90 -0.18 -13.42
C ARG A 130 8.25 1.08 -12.65
N TRP A 131 8.95 1.97 -13.32
CA TRP A 131 9.21 3.32 -12.85
C TRP A 131 9.22 4.24 -14.06
N ALA A 132 8.94 5.51 -13.83
CA ALA A 132 9.11 6.57 -14.81
C ALA A 132 9.62 7.81 -14.08
N GLU A 133 10.50 8.57 -14.73
CA GLU A 133 10.86 9.90 -14.28
C GLU A 133 9.67 10.85 -14.45
N GLY A 134 9.58 11.88 -13.61
CA GLY A 134 8.62 12.95 -13.82
C GLY A 134 8.81 13.63 -15.18
N ALA A 135 7.71 14.07 -15.78
CA ALA A 135 7.73 14.77 -17.07
C ALA A 135 8.49 16.11 -17.00
N TRP A 136 8.52 16.74 -15.83
CA TRP A 136 9.14 18.04 -15.56
C TRP A 136 10.13 17.93 -14.41
N SER A 137 11.26 18.60 -14.56
CA SER A 137 12.32 18.71 -13.57
C SER A 137 13.21 19.90 -13.89
N ASP A 138 14.08 20.31 -12.98
CA ASP A 138 15.04 21.39 -13.25
C ASP A 138 15.98 21.06 -14.42
N TYR A 139 16.17 19.77 -14.72
CA TYR A 139 16.92 19.31 -15.89
C TYR A 139 16.09 19.35 -17.18
N ARG A 140 14.85 18.84 -17.16
CA ARG A 140 13.98 18.78 -18.37
C ARG A 140 13.30 20.11 -18.69
N GLY A 141 13.24 21.01 -17.71
CA GLY A 141 12.49 22.25 -17.76
C GLY A 141 11.01 22.06 -17.42
N TYR A 142 10.38 23.19 -17.11
CA TYR A 142 8.95 23.29 -16.86
C TYR A 142 8.27 23.96 -18.05
N PRO A 143 6.99 23.65 -18.33
CA PRO A 143 6.26 24.33 -19.38
C PRO A 143 6.12 25.82 -19.06
N SER A 144 6.40 26.67 -20.04
CA SER A 144 6.23 28.12 -19.96
C SER A 144 4.87 28.60 -20.45
N SER A 145 4.11 27.72 -21.11
CA SER A 145 2.78 27.99 -21.62
C SER A 145 1.85 26.79 -21.42
N ILE A 146 0.57 27.08 -21.20
CA ILE A 146 -0.49 26.09 -21.02
C ILE A 146 -1.70 26.54 -21.83
N THR A 147 -2.34 25.62 -22.54
CA THR A 147 -3.63 25.86 -23.18
C THR A 147 -4.50 24.61 -23.12
N PHE A 148 -5.80 24.77 -23.31
CA PHE A 148 -6.75 23.66 -23.44
C PHE A 148 -7.29 23.61 -24.86
N MET A 149 -7.32 22.42 -25.44
CA MET A 149 -7.87 22.18 -26.78
C MET A 149 -8.46 20.77 -26.82
N ASP A 150 -9.69 20.64 -27.30
CA ASP A 150 -10.42 19.36 -27.43
C ASP A 150 -10.35 18.46 -26.18
N ASP A 151 -10.75 18.98 -25.02
CA ASP A 151 -10.72 18.29 -23.72
C ASP A 151 -9.32 17.81 -23.27
N ARG A 152 -8.26 18.42 -23.80
CA ARG A 152 -6.88 18.13 -23.41
C ARG A 152 -6.18 19.38 -22.90
N CYS A 153 -5.42 19.20 -21.82
CA CYS A 153 -4.44 20.17 -21.39
C CYS A 153 -3.15 19.98 -22.20
N ILE A 154 -2.68 21.05 -22.83
CA ILE A 154 -1.47 21.07 -23.65
C ILE A 154 -0.42 21.94 -22.95
N TYR A 155 0.75 21.35 -22.70
CA TYR A 155 1.89 22.00 -22.07
C TYR A 155 2.96 22.30 -23.11
N GLY A 156 3.34 23.56 -23.25
CA GLY A 156 4.28 24.04 -24.26
C GLY A 156 5.47 24.79 -23.68
N GLY A 157 6.59 24.78 -24.41
CA GLY A 157 7.76 25.59 -24.09
C GLY A 157 8.58 25.09 -22.91
N ALA A 158 8.62 23.77 -22.69
CA ALA A 158 9.64 23.15 -21.83
C ALA A 158 11.00 23.13 -22.57
N SER A 159 12.10 23.25 -21.82
CA SER A 159 13.45 23.31 -22.38
C SER A 159 13.85 22.06 -23.17
N ILE A 160 13.38 20.89 -22.73
CA ILE A 160 13.62 19.58 -23.37
C ILE A 160 12.27 18.84 -23.44
N ILE A 161 12.16 17.91 -24.41
CA ILE A 161 10.99 17.03 -24.55
C ILE A 161 10.79 16.28 -23.21
N PRO A 162 9.58 16.37 -22.60
CA PRO A 162 9.25 15.65 -21.38
C PRO A 162 9.46 14.14 -21.54
N ALA A 163 9.74 13.45 -20.44
CA ALA A 163 9.80 11.99 -20.47
C ALA A 163 8.48 11.41 -20.99
N GLN A 164 8.53 10.63 -22.08
CA GLN A 164 7.36 9.88 -22.55
C GLN A 164 7.17 8.68 -21.62
N VAL A 165 6.03 8.64 -20.93
CA VAL A 165 5.58 7.43 -20.25
C VAL A 165 5.02 6.50 -21.32
N VAL A 166 5.74 5.43 -21.64
CA VAL A 166 5.34 4.38 -22.60
C VAL A 166 4.49 3.33 -21.91
#